data_AF-A0A2D6R6B7-F1
#
_entry.id   AF-A0A2D6R6B7-F1
#
_cell.length_a   1.000
_cell.length_b   1.000
_cell.length_c   1.000
_cell.angle_alpha   90.00
_cell.angle_beta   90.00
_cell.angle_gamma   90.00
#
_symmetry.space_group_name_H-M   'P 1'
#
loop_
_entity.id
_entity.type
_entity.pdbx_description
1 polymer ?
#
loop_
_entity_poly.entity_id
_entity_poly.type
_entity_poly.pdbx_seq_one_letter_code
_entity_poly.pdbx_strand_id
1 'polypeptide(L)'
;MRDSRPPRRPRPANRDGSRPQRKMRWAIAHIFSTYNNTIITVTDITGTETIARATGGQMVKADRLESSPGAAMGCAKKVAELCREKGV
;
A
#
# COMPACT_ATOMS: atom_id res chain seq x y z
N MET A 1 50.96 -21.47 8.05
CA MET A 1 50.21 -20.24 7.71
C MET A 1 48.82 -20.29 8.34
N ARG A 2 48.31 -19.14 8.78
CA ARG A 2 47.21 -18.97 9.74
C ARG A 2 45.85 -19.38 9.13
N ASP A 3 45.11 -20.26 9.82
CA ASP A 3 43.71 -20.58 9.50
C ASP A 3 42.83 -19.45 10.07
N SER A 4 42.76 -18.33 9.36
CA SER A 4 41.93 -17.17 9.71
C SER A 4 40.57 -17.25 9.01
N ARG A 5 39.71 -18.17 9.47
CA ARG A 5 38.27 -18.13 9.14
C ARG A 5 37.59 -17.20 10.13
N PRO A 6 36.86 -16.16 9.68
CA PRO A 6 36.19 -15.25 10.60
C PRO A 6 35.09 -16.00 11.37
N PRO A 7 34.84 -15.65 12.64
CA PRO A 7 33.76 -16.27 13.41
C PRO A 7 32.42 -16.00 12.73
N ARG A 8 31.56 -17.02 12.65
CA ARG A 8 30.18 -16.89 12.18
C ARG A 8 29.49 -15.84 13.06
N ARG A 9 29.05 -14.73 12.47
CA ARG A 9 28.26 -13.72 13.19
C ARG A 9 27.09 -14.42 13.89
N PRO A 10 26.83 -14.14 15.18
CA PRO A 10 25.64 -14.67 15.83
C PRO A 10 24.41 -14.19 15.06
N ARG A 11 23.50 -15.12 14.76
CA ARG A 11 22.18 -14.78 14.22
C ARG A 11 21.53 -13.80 15.21
N PRO A 12 20.91 -12.70 14.75
CA PRO A 12 20.28 -11.78 15.68
C PRO A 12 19.24 -12.55 16.51
N ALA A 13 19.41 -12.52 17.82
CA ALA A 13 18.51 -13.15 18.77
C ALA A 13 17.09 -12.61 18.55
N ASN A 14 16.13 -13.53 18.47
CA ASN A 14 14.73 -13.27 18.22
C ASN A 14 14.22 -12.18 19.18
N ARG A 15 13.95 -10.99 18.65
CA ARG A 15 13.52 -9.80 19.41
C ARG A 15 12.01 -9.88 19.63
N ASP A 16 11.54 -10.94 20.27
CA ASP A 16 10.14 -11.15 20.65
C ASP A 16 9.86 -10.56 22.04
N GLY A 17 10.07 -9.26 22.16
CA GLY A 17 9.72 -8.48 23.34
C GLY A 17 8.64 -7.48 22.97
N SER A 18 7.38 -7.87 23.16
CA SER A 18 6.22 -7.00 23.41
C SER A 18 6.20 -5.66 22.67
N ARG A 19 6.22 -5.69 21.33
CA ARG A 19 5.71 -4.53 20.59
C ARG A 19 4.22 -4.41 20.93
N PRO A 20 3.72 -3.24 21.37
CA PRO A 20 2.29 -3.10 21.57
C PRO A 20 1.61 -3.53 20.28
N GLN A 21 0.72 -4.52 20.38
CA GLN A 21 -0.07 -5.03 19.27
C GLN A 21 -0.90 -3.84 18.78
N ARG A 22 -0.35 -3.04 17.86
CA ARG A 22 -1.11 -2.03 17.13
C ARG A 22 -2.23 -2.84 16.49
N LYS A 23 -3.48 -2.56 16.88
CA LYS A 23 -4.66 -3.20 16.29
C LYS A 23 -4.56 -2.99 14.78
N MET A 24 -4.06 -4.00 14.08
CA MET A 24 -3.86 -3.97 12.65
C MET A 24 -5.24 -4.13 12.03
N ARG A 25 -5.77 -3.02 11.49
CA ARG A 25 -7.04 -3.01 10.79
C ARG A 25 -6.75 -3.37 9.34
N TRP A 26 -7.55 -4.28 8.80
CA TRP A 26 -7.39 -4.75 7.42
C TRP A 26 -8.51 -4.18 6.57
N ALA A 27 -8.20 -3.91 5.32
CA ALA A 27 -9.15 -3.50 4.30
C ALA A 27 -8.81 -4.15 2.96
N ILE A 28 -9.78 -4.17 2.07
CA ILE A 28 -9.65 -4.77 0.74
C ILE A 28 -9.49 -3.64 -0.27
N ALA A 29 -8.41 -3.69 -1.06
CA ALA A 29 -8.19 -2.76 -2.15
C ALA A 29 -8.64 -3.39 -3.48
N HIS A 30 -9.67 -2.79 -4.08
CA HIS A 30 -10.17 -3.13 -5.41
C HIS A 30 -9.51 -2.21 -6.43
N ILE A 31 -8.70 -2.80 -7.31
CA ILE A 31 -8.00 -2.08 -8.37
C ILE A 31 -8.63 -2.48 -9.70
N PHE A 32 -9.29 -1.51 -10.34
CA PHE A 32 -9.85 -1.66 -11.67
C PHE A 32 -9.02 -0.86 -12.65
N SER A 33 -8.26 -1.56 -13.48
CA SER A 33 -7.40 -0.95 -14.51
C SER A 33 -7.94 -1.28 -15.89
N THR A 34 -8.19 -0.24 -16.67
CA THR A 34 -8.67 -0.33 -18.05
C THR A 34 -7.79 0.50 -18.97
N TYR A 35 -7.99 0.36 -20.28
CA TYR A 35 -7.30 1.20 -21.27
C TYR A 35 -7.56 2.71 -21.08
N ASN A 36 -8.74 3.06 -20.54
CA ASN A 36 -9.16 4.45 -20.41
C ASN A 36 -8.89 5.03 -19.03
N ASN A 37 -8.97 4.24 -17.96
CA ASN A 37 -8.86 4.76 -16.61
C ASN A 37 -8.37 3.71 -15.60
N THR A 38 -7.74 4.17 -14.53
CA THR A 38 -7.41 3.39 -13.33
C THR A 38 -8.25 3.87 -12.16
N ILE A 39 -9.00 2.96 -11.53
CA ILE A 39 -9.86 3.24 -10.39
C ILE A 39 -9.41 2.36 -9.23
N ILE A 40 -9.16 3.00 -8.09
CA ILE A 40 -8.81 2.31 -6.84
C ILE A 40 -9.92 2.60 -5.85
N THR A 41 -10.57 1.55 -5.35
CA THR A 41 -11.57 1.63 -4.29
C THR A 41 -11.16 0.72 -3.14
N VAL A 42 -11.10 1.25 -1.93
CA VAL A 42 -10.79 0.48 -0.72
C VAL A 42 -12.06 0.33 0.09
N THR A 43 -12.39 -0.91 0.45
CA THR A 43 -13.56 -1.25 1.26
C THR A 43 -13.15 -1.95 2.54
N ASP A 44 -14.09 -2.01 3.48
CA ASP A 44 -13.98 -2.92 4.61
C ASP A 44 -14.05 -4.40 4.14
N ILE A 45 -13.89 -5.33 5.08
CA ILE A 45 -13.89 -6.78 4.79
C ILE A 45 -15.26 -7.25 4.29
N THR A 46 -16.35 -6.60 4.69
CA THR A 46 -17.69 -6.94 4.20
C THR A 46 -17.96 -6.43 2.78
N GLY A 47 -17.18 -5.44 2.32
CA GLY A 47 -17.36 -4.80 1.01
C GLY A 47 -18.53 -3.82 0.96
N THR A 48 -19.18 -3.55 2.09
CA THR A 48 -20.36 -2.68 2.16
C THR A 48 -19.95 -1.22 2.27
N GLU A 49 -18.88 -0.94 3.02
CA GLU A 49 -18.44 0.43 3.30
C GLU A 49 -17.19 0.77 2.49
N THR A 50 -17.24 1.91 1.78
CA THR A 50 -16.07 2.44 1.06
C THR A 50 -15.25 3.35 1.96
N ILE A 51 -14.03 2.91 2.27
CA ILE A 51 -13.07 3.65 3.09
C ILE A 51 -12.39 4.73 2.25
N ALA A 52 -11.93 4.43 1.04
CA ALA A 52 -11.27 5.39 0.18
C ALA A 52 -11.54 5.10 -1.29
N ARG A 53 -11.55 6.13 -2.13
CA ARG A 53 -11.66 6.00 -3.58
C ARG A 53 -10.83 7.07 -4.27
N ALA A 54 -10.12 6.67 -5.32
CA ALA A 54 -9.46 7.59 -6.24
C ALA A 54 -9.52 7.07 -7.68
N THR A 55 -9.54 7.98 -8.64
CA THR A 55 -9.52 7.65 -10.08
C THR A 55 -8.40 8.39 -10.80
N GLY A 56 -7.91 7.82 -11.89
CA GLY A 56 -6.84 8.40 -12.70
C GLY A 56 -7.17 9.81 -13.19
N GLY A 57 -8.41 10.04 -13.62
CA GLY A 57 -8.91 11.36 -14.02
C GLY A 57 -8.90 12.43 -12.93
N GLN A 58 -8.86 12.06 -11.64
CA GLN A 58 -8.65 13.05 -10.58
C GLN A 58 -7.20 13.51 -10.45
N MET A 59 -6.24 12.74 -11.00
CA MET A 59 -4.81 12.97 -10.86
C MET A 59 -4.19 13.66 -12.08
N VAL A 60 -4.89 13.69 -13.22
CA VAL A 60 -4.41 14.27 -14.47
C VAL A 60 -5.41 15.28 -15.01
N LYS A 61 -4.93 16.22 -15.83
CA LYS A 61 -5.77 17.23 -16.49
C LYS A 61 -6.18 16.85 -17.91
N ALA A 62 -5.55 15.84 -18.49
CA ALA A 62 -5.79 15.40 -19.86
C ALA A 62 -6.38 13.99 -19.85
N ASP A 63 -7.53 13.83 -20.49
CA ASP A 63 -8.31 12.58 -20.50
C ASP A 63 -7.51 11.38 -21.06
N ARG A 64 -6.58 11.64 -21.99
CA ARG A 64 -5.70 10.60 -22.54
C ARG A 64 -4.73 10.01 -21.50
N LEU A 65 -4.47 10.71 -20.41
CA LEU A 65 -3.50 10.31 -19.40
C LEU A 65 -4.15 9.61 -18.19
N GLU A 66 -5.46 9.40 -18.20
CA GLU A 66 -6.19 8.80 -17.07
C GLU A 66 -5.75 7.37 -16.75
N SER A 67 -5.33 6.60 -17.76
CA SER A 67 -4.78 5.24 -17.60
C SER A 67 -3.25 5.21 -17.47
N SER A 68 -2.59 6.37 -17.46
CA SER A 68 -1.14 6.42 -17.43
C SER A 68 -0.56 5.87 -16.11
N PRO A 69 0.63 5.26 -16.13
CA PRO A 69 1.29 4.80 -14.90
C PRO A 69 1.50 5.93 -13.87
N GLY A 70 1.71 7.16 -14.34
CA GLY A 70 1.82 8.35 -13.49
C GLY A 70 0.51 8.66 -12.74
N ALA A 71 -0.63 8.58 -13.42
CA ALA A 71 -1.95 8.75 -12.82
C ALA A 71 -2.22 7.67 -11.76
N ALA A 72 -1.86 6.41 -12.06
CA ALA A 72 -2.03 5.29 -11.13
C ALA A 72 -1.21 5.46 -9.84
N MET A 73 0.05 5.87 -9.95
CA MET A 73 0.89 6.17 -8.78
C MET A 73 0.32 7.30 -7.92
N GLY A 74 -0.19 8.36 -8.56
CA GLY A 74 -0.87 9.45 -7.86
C GLY A 74 -2.12 8.97 -7.10
N CYS A 75 -2.93 8.13 -7.73
CA CYS A 75 -4.11 7.53 -7.11
C CYS A 75 -3.75 6.67 -5.90
N ALA A 76 -2.74 5.81 -6.05
CA ALA A 76 -2.27 4.94 -4.98
C ALA A 76 -1.80 5.74 -3.76
N LYS A 77 -1.04 6.81 -3.99
CA LYS A 77 -0.58 7.70 -2.92
C LYS A 77 -1.75 8.37 -2.20
N LYS A 78 -2.71 8.92 -2.95
CA LYS A 78 -3.90 9.57 -2.38
C LYS A 78 -4.73 8.59 -1.55
N VAL A 79 -4.95 7.37 -2.06
CA VAL A 79 -5.69 6.32 -1.32
C VAL A 79 -4.94 5.91 -0.06
N ALA A 80 -3.61 5.76 -0.12
CA ALA A 80 -2.80 5.41 1.05
C ALA A 80 -2.88 6.49 2.15
N GLU A 81 -2.86 7.76 1.77
CA GLU A 81 -3.04 8.89 2.71
C GLU A 81 -4.43 8.85 3.37
N LEU A 82 -5.50 8.67 2.58
CA LEU A 82 -6.87 8.56 3.08
C LEU A 82 -7.07 7.34 3.99
N CYS A 83 -6.50 6.19 3.66
CA CYS A 83 -6.54 4.99 4.52
C CYS A 83 -5.83 5.24 5.85
N ARG A 84 -4.65 5.87 5.81
CA ARG A 84 -3.87 6.18 7.00
C ARG A 84 -4.59 7.15 7.93
N GLU A 85 -5.28 8.15 7.40
CA GLU A 85 -6.13 9.08 8.17
C GLU A 85 -7.30 8.37 8.84
N LYS A 86 -7.87 7.36 8.16
CA LYS A 86 -8.97 6.53 8.68
C LYS A 86 -8.50 5.40 9.61
N GLY A 87 -7.19 5.23 9.78
CA GLY A 87 -6.60 4.26 10.71
C GLY A 87 -6.52 2.83 10.16
N VAL A 88 -6.44 2.68 8.84
CA VAL A 88 -6.29 1.42 8.09
C VAL A 88 -4.93 1.37 7.41
#